data_AF-A0A7X8C5K3-F1
#
_entry.id   AF-A0A7X8C5K3-F1
#
_cell.length_a   1.000
_cell.length_b   1.000
_cell.length_c   1.000
_cell.angle_alpha   90.00
_cell.angle_beta   90.00
_cell.angle_gamma   90.00
#
_symmetry.space_group_name_H-M   'P 1'
#
loop_
_entity.id
_entity.type
_entity.pdbx_description
1 polymer ?
#
loop_
_entity_poly.entity_id
_entity_poly.type
_entity_poly.pdbx_seq_one_letter_code
_entity_poly.pdbx_strand_id
1 'polypeptide(L)'
;MMQVALTGKLAKAMGVKLEPVNDEENPLFSWTANWTTVWDNRRAEDLLVLVNHATRFTVAVYQVKRKDLKGMPEMIKRAIANTLLYMNINPEIVEEYMALCGDVTFTRNSNRKAAAWVTRAGLDTAVYIGHEYNGIEKMFRDTVGASINYGLVNYSG
;
A
#
# COMPACT_ATOMS: atom_id res chain seq x y z
N MET A 1 4.08 9.91 13.79
CA MET A 1 3.88 8.44 13.74
C MET A 1 3.39 8.10 12.33
N MET A 2 3.44 6.85 11.86
CA MET A 2 2.96 6.53 10.52
C MET A 2 1.45 6.36 10.57
N GLN A 3 0.71 7.30 9.97
CA GLN A 3 -0.74 7.24 9.91
C GLN A 3 -1.20 6.52 8.64
N VAL A 4 -1.92 5.41 8.78
CA VAL A 4 -2.45 4.63 7.66
C VAL A 4 -3.98 4.67 7.69
N ALA A 5 -4.56 5.43 6.77
CA ALA A 5 -5.99 5.54 6.57
C ALA A 5 -6.52 4.33 5.79
N LEU A 6 -7.39 3.54 6.42
CA LEU A 6 -7.94 2.30 5.84
C LEU A 6 -9.23 2.58 5.05
N THR A 7 -9.37 1.97 3.87
CA THR A 7 -10.69 1.88 3.22
C THR A 7 -11.66 1.07 4.08
N GLY A 8 -12.97 1.30 3.90
CA GLY A 8 -13.99 0.59 4.69
C GLY A 8 -13.92 -0.94 4.55
N LYS A 9 -13.60 -1.44 3.36
CA LYS A 9 -13.40 -2.89 3.12
C LYS A 9 -12.25 -3.45 3.95
N LEU A 10 -11.11 -2.78 3.93
CA LEU A 10 -9.91 -3.21 4.66
C LEU A 10 -10.10 -3.08 6.18
N ALA A 11 -10.65 -1.96 6.66
CA ALA A 11 -10.95 -1.76 8.08
C ALA A 11 -11.86 -2.88 8.63
N LYS A 12 -12.92 -3.22 7.90
CA LYS A 12 -13.83 -4.33 8.26
C LYS A 12 -13.12 -5.68 8.25
N ALA A 13 -12.21 -5.91 7.30
CA ALA A 13 -11.47 -7.16 7.19
C ALA A 13 -10.48 -7.36 8.35
N MET A 14 -9.80 -6.28 8.75
CA MET A 14 -8.83 -6.27 9.86
C MET A 14 -9.50 -6.37 11.23
N GLY A 15 -10.67 -5.74 11.42
CA GLY A 15 -11.36 -5.75 12.72
C GLY A 15 -10.58 -5.07 13.85
N VAL A 16 -9.67 -4.15 13.50
CA VAL A 16 -8.83 -3.40 14.46
C VAL A 16 -9.54 -2.14 14.95
N LYS A 17 -9.15 -1.66 16.13
CA LYS A 17 -9.52 -0.32 16.60
C LYS A 17 -8.92 0.72 15.66
N LEU A 18 -9.73 1.69 15.26
CA LEU A 18 -9.29 2.84 14.47
C LEU A 18 -9.17 4.02 15.42
N GLU A 19 -8.04 4.72 15.33
CA GLU A 19 -7.83 5.98 16.04
C GLU A 19 -8.46 7.15 15.25
N PRO A 20 -8.74 8.28 15.92
CA PRO A 20 -9.10 9.52 15.25
C PRO A 20 -8.03 9.93 14.24
N VAL A 21 -8.45 10.56 13.14
CA VAL A 21 -7.49 11.11 12.17
C VAL A 21 -6.74 12.26 12.83
N ASN A 22 -5.41 12.23 12.75
CA ASN A 22 -4.56 13.36 13.06
C ASN A 22 -4.28 14.13 11.76
N ASP A 23 -4.96 15.27 11.58
CA ASP A 23 -4.79 16.13 10.40
C ASP A 23 -3.47 16.94 10.44
N GLU A 24 -2.78 16.97 11.58
CA GLU A 24 -1.47 17.63 11.73
C GLU A 24 -0.29 16.69 11.40
N GLU A 25 -0.55 15.39 11.19
CA GLU A 25 0.50 14.43 10.84
C GLU A 25 1.09 14.78 9.47
N ASN A 26 2.41 14.67 9.35
CA ASN A 26 3.10 15.02 8.11
C ASN A 26 2.60 14.13 6.95
N PRO A 27 2.18 14.70 5.80
CA PRO A 27 1.71 13.92 4.66
C PRO A 27 2.73 12.91 4.12
N LEU A 28 4.02 13.11 4.39
CA LEU A 28 5.09 12.18 4.03
C LEU A 28 5.04 10.86 4.83
N PHE A 29 4.47 10.90 6.04
CA PHE A 29 4.24 9.73 6.91
C PHE A 29 2.77 9.27 6.91
N SER A 30 1.94 9.88 6.06
CA SER A 30 0.53 9.56 5.91
C SER A 30 0.27 8.76 4.63
N TRP A 31 -0.48 7.67 4.78
CA TRP A 31 -0.77 6.73 3.70
C TRP A 31 -2.26 6.40 3.68
N THR A 32 -2.78 6.02 2.52
CA THR A 32 -4.08 5.35 2.41
C THR A 32 -3.89 3.93 1.93
N ALA A 33 -4.47 2.97 2.64
CA ALA A 33 -4.38 1.55 2.31
C ALA A 33 -5.72 0.97 1.87
N ASN A 34 -5.67 0.07 0.88
CA ASN A 34 -6.80 -0.69 0.38
C ASN A 34 -6.43 -2.17 0.22
N TRP A 35 -7.47 -3.01 0.21
CA TRP A 35 -7.32 -4.45 0.04
C TRP A 35 -8.23 -4.93 -1.09
N THR A 36 -7.65 -5.32 -2.23
CA THR A 36 -8.38 -5.54 -3.49
C THR A 36 -7.95 -6.83 -4.20
N THR A 37 -8.85 -7.43 -4.96
CA THR A 37 -8.57 -8.66 -5.71
C THR A 37 -7.83 -8.37 -7.01
N VAL A 38 -6.99 -9.30 -7.46
CA VAL A 38 -6.47 -9.32 -8.83
C VAL A 38 -7.53 -9.91 -9.78
N TRP A 39 -7.84 -9.21 -10.87
CA TRP A 39 -8.99 -9.49 -11.75
C TRP A 39 -9.03 -10.91 -12.33
N ASP A 40 -7.87 -11.48 -12.64
CA ASP A 40 -7.77 -12.79 -13.28
C ASP A 40 -8.08 -13.96 -12.31
N ASN A 41 -8.07 -13.70 -11.00
CA ASN A 41 -8.31 -14.71 -9.98
C ASN A 41 -9.59 -14.40 -9.20
N ARG A 42 -10.72 -14.95 -9.66
CA ARG A 42 -12.01 -15.03 -8.90
C ARG A 42 -11.89 -15.80 -7.55
N ARG A 43 -10.67 -16.21 -7.14
CA ARG A 43 -10.35 -16.83 -5.84
C ARG A 43 -9.23 -16.05 -5.13
N ALA A 44 -9.62 -15.42 -4.02
CA ALA A 44 -8.90 -15.26 -2.74
C ALA A 44 -7.45 -14.76 -2.72
N GLU A 45 -7.03 -13.99 -3.72
CA GLU A 45 -5.69 -13.41 -3.74
C GLU A 45 -5.79 -11.92 -3.86
N ASP A 46 -5.50 -11.29 -2.74
CA ASP A 46 -5.70 -9.88 -2.58
C ASP A 46 -4.36 -9.15 -2.55
N LEU A 47 -4.38 -7.97 -3.13
CA LEU A 47 -3.35 -6.95 -3.02
C LEU A 47 -3.64 -6.10 -1.81
N LEU A 48 -2.65 -5.98 -0.95
CA LEU A 48 -2.57 -4.82 -0.08
C LEU A 48 -1.90 -3.70 -0.87
N VAL A 49 -2.57 -2.57 -1.04
CA VAL A 49 -2.06 -1.41 -1.78
C VAL A 49 -2.06 -0.22 -0.85
N LEU A 50 -0.96 0.52 -0.82
CA LEU A 50 -0.79 1.77 -0.08
C LEU A 50 -0.37 2.87 -1.02
N VAL A 51 -0.92 4.06 -0.83
CA VAL A 51 -0.52 5.27 -1.56
C VAL A 51 -0.17 6.37 -0.56
N ASN A 52 1.03 6.93 -0.70
CA ASN A 52 1.53 8.02 0.12
C ASN A 52 0.80 9.34 -0.19
N HIS A 53 0.49 10.13 0.83
CA HIS A 53 -0.29 11.36 0.66
C HIS A 53 0.52 12.51 0.05
N ALA A 54 1.83 12.61 0.37
CA ALA A 54 2.69 13.65 -0.17
C ALA A 54 3.10 13.39 -1.63
N THR A 55 3.48 12.15 -1.95
CA THR A 55 4.19 11.83 -3.19
C THR A 55 3.35 11.04 -4.19
N ARG A 56 2.23 10.46 -3.76
CA ARG A 56 1.51 9.38 -4.47
C ARG A 56 2.33 8.12 -4.72
N PHE A 57 3.47 7.99 -4.06
CA PHE A 57 4.26 6.77 -4.12
C PHE A 57 3.40 5.59 -3.69
N THR A 58 3.41 4.56 -4.53
CA THR A 58 2.62 3.35 -4.33
C THR A 58 3.49 2.23 -3.81
N VAL A 59 2.98 1.56 -2.79
CA VAL A 59 3.50 0.29 -2.31
C VAL A 59 2.40 -0.73 -2.48
N ALA A 60 2.73 -1.91 -3.01
CA ALA A 60 1.75 -2.98 -3.14
C ALA A 60 2.39 -4.32 -2.83
N VAL A 61 1.62 -5.15 -2.11
CA VAL A 61 2.00 -6.48 -1.67
C VAL A 61 1.02 -7.49 -2.26
N TYR A 62 1.56 -8.44 -2.98
CA TYR A 62 0.91 -9.65 -3.48
C TYR A 62 1.57 -10.84 -2.76
N GLN A 63 0.96 -11.96 -2.40
CA GLN A 63 -0.42 -12.40 -2.37
C GLN A 63 -0.86 -12.33 -0.90
N VAL A 64 -1.57 -11.28 -0.48
CA VAL A 64 -1.97 -11.06 0.92
C VAL A 64 -3.27 -11.79 1.22
N LYS A 65 -3.27 -12.70 2.20
CA LYS A 65 -4.46 -13.42 2.64
C LYS A 65 -5.01 -12.76 3.91
N ARG A 66 -6.29 -12.98 4.19
CA ARG A 66 -6.94 -12.43 5.38
C ARG A 66 -6.23 -12.76 6.70
N LYS A 67 -5.64 -13.96 6.80
CA LYS A 67 -4.87 -14.40 7.98
C LYS A 67 -3.61 -13.54 8.21
N ASP A 68 -3.04 -12.98 7.15
CA ASP A 68 -1.79 -12.20 7.20
C ASP A 68 -2.05 -10.77 7.70
N LEU A 69 -3.32 -10.31 7.69
CA LEU A 69 -3.72 -8.99 8.20
C LEU A 69 -3.46 -8.80 9.70
N LYS A 70 -3.24 -9.88 10.47
CA LYS A 70 -2.83 -9.80 11.88
C LYS A 70 -1.44 -9.17 12.06
N GLY A 71 -0.54 -9.36 11.08
CA GLY A 71 0.83 -8.82 11.08
C GLY A 71 0.98 -7.55 10.25
N MET A 72 -0.11 -6.82 10.02
CA MET A 72 -0.16 -5.74 9.04
C MET A 72 0.75 -4.54 9.34
N PRO A 73 0.90 -4.05 10.59
CA PRO A 73 1.85 -2.97 10.88
C PRO A 73 3.27 -3.26 10.38
N GLU A 74 3.78 -4.46 10.69
CA GLU A 74 5.11 -4.90 10.29
C GLU A 74 5.20 -5.12 8.78
N MET A 75 4.17 -5.75 8.19
CA MET A 75 4.10 -5.94 6.75
C MET A 75 4.15 -4.61 5.98
N ILE A 76 3.46 -3.57 6.48
CA ILE A 76 3.45 -2.24 5.86
C ILE A 76 4.83 -1.62 5.92
N LYS A 77 5.45 -1.55 7.10
CA LYS A 77 6.80 -0.98 7.26
C LYS A 77 7.81 -1.67 6.34
N ARG A 78 7.81 -3.01 6.36
CA ARG A 78 8.70 -3.81 5.51
C ARG A 78 8.44 -3.60 4.02
N ALA A 79 7.17 -3.59 3.58
CA ALA A 79 6.84 -3.40 2.18
C ALA A 79 7.24 -2.01 1.66
N ILE A 80 7.06 -0.96 2.47
CA ILE A 80 7.53 0.39 2.10
C ILE A 80 9.06 0.40 1.97
N ALA A 81 9.78 -0.17 2.93
CA ALA A 81 11.24 -0.18 2.93
C ALA A 81 11.77 -0.97 1.73
N ASN A 82 11.25 -2.18 1.52
CA ASN A 82 11.61 -3.04 0.41
C ASN A 82 11.31 -2.40 -0.95
N THR A 83 10.18 -1.70 -1.09
CA THR A 83 9.85 -1.02 -2.35
C THR A 83 10.80 0.14 -2.63
N LEU A 84 11.15 0.95 -1.62
CA LEU A 84 12.13 2.04 -1.77
C LEU A 84 13.51 1.51 -2.16
N LEU A 85 13.99 0.46 -1.47
CA LEU A 85 15.26 -0.19 -1.77
C LEU A 85 15.27 -0.82 -3.16
N TYR A 86 14.17 -1.49 -3.54
CA TYR A 86 14.01 -2.07 -4.88
C TYR A 86 14.08 -1.01 -5.98
N MET A 87 13.65 0.22 -5.68
CA MET A 87 13.75 1.38 -6.57
C MET A 87 15.10 2.10 -6.48
N ASN A 88 16.10 1.49 -5.85
CA ASN A 88 17.47 2.00 -5.70
C ASN A 88 17.57 3.31 -4.90
N ILE A 89 16.65 3.55 -3.96
CA ILE A 89 16.82 4.63 -2.97
C ILE A 89 17.94 4.24 -1.99
N ASN A 90 18.79 5.20 -1.64
CA ASN A 90 19.92 4.99 -0.72
C ASN A 90 19.42 4.37 0.60
N PRO A 91 19.98 3.22 1.04
CA PRO A 91 19.60 2.55 2.28
C PRO A 91 19.60 3.47 3.52
N GLU A 92 20.56 4.39 3.64
CA GLU A 92 20.63 5.32 4.78
C GLU A 92 19.40 6.25 4.83
N ILE A 93 18.91 6.69 3.67
CA ILE A 93 17.69 7.50 3.56
C ILE A 93 16.46 6.66 3.90
N VAL A 94 16.43 5.39 3.50
CA VAL A 94 15.33 4.48 3.82
C VAL A 94 15.27 4.22 5.33
N GLU A 95 16.42 3.97 5.95
CA GLU A 95 16.54 3.78 7.40
C GLU A 95 16.09 5.02 8.17
N GLU A 96 16.55 6.20 7.78
CA GLU A 96 16.11 7.47 8.38
C GLU A 96 14.61 7.69 8.22
N TYR A 97 14.06 7.45 7.02
CA TYR A 97 12.63 7.53 6.78
C TYR A 97 11.83 6.59 7.69
N MET A 98 12.29 5.34 7.85
CA MET A 98 11.62 4.36 8.71
C MET A 98 11.72 4.72 10.20
N ALA A 99 12.85 5.29 10.63
CA ALA A 99 13.01 5.79 11.99
C ALA A 99 12.05 6.95 12.28
N LEU A 100 11.93 7.92 11.36
CA LEU A 100 11.02 9.06 11.49
C LEU A 100 9.55 8.66 11.44
N CYS A 101 9.21 7.63 10.68
CA CYS A 101 7.84 7.10 10.64
C CYS A 101 7.35 6.63 12.01
N GLY A 102 8.21 6.05 12.84
CA GLY A 102 7.81 5.47 14.13
C GLY A 102 6.76 4.37 13.96
N ASP A 103 5.81 4.24 14.90
CA ASP A 103 4.79 3.18 14.87
C ASP A 103 3.62 3.46 13.92
N VAL A 104 2.98 2.38 13.46
CA VAL A 104 1.81 2.45 12.57
C VAL A 104 0.54 2.63 13.39
N THR A 105 -0.22 3.68 13.09
CA THR A 105 -1.58 3.90 13.59
C THR A 105 -2.58 3.76 12.46
N PHE A 106 -3.72 3.14 12.74
CA PHE A 106 -4.79 2.96 11.75
C PHE A 106 -5.92 3.94 11.99
N THR A 107 -6.31 4.64 10.94
CA THR A 107 -7.44 5.58 10.97
C THR A 107 -8.46 5.21 9.89
N ARG A 108 -9.65 5.81 9.95
CA ARG A 108 -10.65 5.65 8.89
C ARG A 108 -10.33 6.59 7.74
N ASN A 109 -10.29 6.08 6.52
CA ASN A 109 -10.24 6.96 5.36
C ASN A 109 -11.56 7.75 5.19
N SER A 110 -11.47 9.08 5.26
CA SER A 110 -12.55 10.04 4.98
C SER A 110 -12.31 10.84 3.69
N ASN A 111 -11.15 10.68 3.05
CA ASN A 111 -10.74 11.46 1.89
C ASN A 111 -11.05 10.73 0.58
N ARG A 112 -12.01 11.26 -0.19
CA ARG A 112 -12.42 10.69 -1.49
C ARG A 112 -11.29 10.68 -2.53
N LYS A 113 -10.42 11.69 -2.50
CA LYS A 113 -9.27 11.79 -3.43
C LYS A 113 -8.26 10.68 -3.15
N ALA A 114 -7.94 10.45 -1.87
CA ALA A 114 -7.05 9.37 -1.46
C ALA A 114 -7.65 7.98 -1.75
N ALA A 115 -8.97 7.83 -1.58
CA ALA A 115 -9.68 6.61 -2.00
C ALA A 115 -9.55 6.34 -3.51
N ALA A 116 -9.69 7.38 -4.34
CA ALA A 116 -9.52 7.26 -5.78
C ALA A 116 -8.10 6.88 -6.16
N TRP A 117 -7.08 7.48 -5.54
CA TRP A 117 -5.67 7.16 -5.79
C TRP A 117 -5.35 5.69 -5.50
N VAL A 118 -5.68 5.20 -4.30
CA VAL A 118 -5.37 3.81 -3.91
C VAL A 118 -6.17 2.79 -4.74
N THR A 119 -7.39 3.15 -5.17
CA THR A 119 -8.19 2.31 -6.05
C THR A 119 -7.55 2.22 -7.43
N ARG A 120 -7.14 3.35 -8.00
CA ARG A 120 -6.47 3.39 -9.30
C ARG A 120 -5.15 2.62 -9.27
N ALA A 121 -4.32 2.89 -8.26
CA ALA A 121 -3.06 2.19 -8.06
C ALA A 121 -3.24 0.66 -7.94
N GLY A 122 -4.30 0.22 -7.25
CA GLY A 122 -4.64 -1.21 -7.17
C GLY A 122 -5.07 -1.82 -8.50
N LEU A 123 -5.79 -1.07 -9.34
CA LEU A 123 -6.14 -1.52 -10.70
C LEU A 123 -4.90 -1.64 -11.59
N ASP A 124 -4.07 -0.61 -11.63
CA ASP A 124 -2.86 -0.60 -12.47
C ASP A 124 -1.88 -1.71 -12.03
N THR A 125 -1.72 -1.92 -10.71
CA THR A 125 -0.91 -3.04 -10.18
C THR A 125 -1.51 -4.40 -10.53
N ALA A 126 -2.84 -4.55 -10.46
CA ALA A 126 -3.50 -5.81 -10.81
C ALA A 126 -3.32 -6.17 -12.29
N VAL A 127 -3.33 -5.18 -13.19
CA VAL A 127 -3.02 -5.37 -14.62
C VAL A 127 -1.59 -5.87 -14.78
N TYR A 128 -0.61 -5.20 -14.15
CA TYR A 128 0.79 -5.64 -14.16
C TYR A 128 0.94 -7.10 -13.69
N ILE A 129 0.31 -7.46 -12.57
CA ILE A 129 0.38 -8.83 -12.03
C ILE A 129 -0.27 -9.83 -12.99
N GLY A 130 -1.42 -9.49 -13.58
CA GLY A 130 -2.09 -10.34 -14.56
C GLY A 130 -1.24 -10.59 -15.81
N HIS A 131 -0.36 -9.67 -16.18
CA HIS A 131 0.59 -9.88 -17.29
C HIS A 131 1.82 -10.69 -16.86
N GLU A 132 2.45 -10.32 -15.75
CA GLU A 132 3.73 -10.91 -15.33
C GLU A 132 3.61 -12.31 -14.73
N TYR A 133 2.51 -12.59 -14.04
CA TYR A 133 2.33 -13.86 -13.31
C TYR A 133 1.37 -14.81 -14.04
N ASN A 134 0.98 -14.51 -15.28
CA ASN A 134 0.14 -15.41 -16.06
C ASN A 134 0.88 -16.72 -16.35
N GLY A 135 0.29 -17.84 -15.95
CA GLY A 135 0.89 -19.17 -16.14
C GLY A 135 2.09 -19.46 -15.23
N ILE A 136 2.42 -18.58 -14.27
CA ILE A 136 3.47 -18.78 -13.28
C ILE A 136 2.84 -19.18 -11.94
N GLU A 137 3.55 -20.00 -11.15
CA GLU A 137 3.13 -20.27 -9.77
C GLU A 137 3.07 -18.97 -8.96
N LYS A 138 1.98 -18.82 -8.23
CA LYS A 138 1.69 -17.61 -7.47
C LYS A 138 2.64 -17.52 -6.28
N MET A 139 3.31 -16.38 -6.15
CA MET A 139 4.32 -16.14 -5.13
C MET A 139 4.10 -14.84 -4.39
N PHE A 140 4.48 -14.83 -3.12
CA PHE A 140 4.53 -13.60 -2.33
C PHE A 140 5.62 -12.67 -2.89
N ARG A 141 5.27 -11.39 -3.08
CA ARG A 141 6.13 -10.28 -3.46
C ARG A 141 5.56 -8.97 -2.93
N ASP A 142 6.35 -8.30 -2.10
CA ASP A 142 5.99 -7.03 -1.44
C ASP A 142 6.50 -5.77 -2.18
N THR A 143 7.10 -5.96 -3.35
CA THR A 143 7.65 -4.89 -4.21
C THR A 143 6.88 -4.70 -5.52
N VAL A 144 5.73 -5.36 -5.70
CA VAL A 144 4.96 -5.27 -6.96
C VAL A 144 4.42 -3.87 -7.24
N GLY A 145 4.34 -3.00 -6.24
CA GLY A 145 3.97 -1.58 -6.42
C GLY A 145 5.02 -0.75 -7.15
N ALA A 146 6.28 -1.20 -7.21
CA ALA A 146 7.35 -0.47 -7.88
C ALA A 146 7.07 -0.29 -9.38
N SER A 147 6.37 -1.22 -10.02
CA SER A 147 6.09 -1.19 -11.47
C SER A 147 5.24 0.02 -11.90
N ILE A 148 4.48 0.61 -10.97
CA ILE A 148 3.58 1.74 -11.27
C ILE A 148 4.09 3.08 -10.73
N ASN A 149 5.25 3.11 -10.06
CA ASN A 149 5.86 4.35 -9.54
C ASN A 149 6.64 5.15 -10.60
N TYR A 150 6.69 4.67 -11.85
CA TYR A 150 7.29 5.40 -12.97
C TYR A 150 6.32 6.37 -13.68
N GLY A 151 5.03 6.34 -13.31
CA GLY A 151 4.01 7.23 -13.88
C GLY A 151 4.10 8.66 -13.36
N LEU A 152 3.78 9.64 -14.21
CA LEU A 152 3.72 11.05 -13.82
C LEU A 152 2.54 11.32 -12.86
N VAL A 153 2.84 11.98 -11.74
CA VAL A 153 1.84 12.45 -10.79
C VAL A 153 1.13 13.69 -11.35
N ASN A 154 -0.21 13.69 -11.32
CA ASN A 154 -1.10 14.75 -11.86
C ASN A 154 -1.19 14.82 -13.40
N TYR A 155 -0.80 13.76 -14.10
CA TYR A 155 -1.10 13.66 -15.52
C TYR A 155 -2.53 13.11 -15.70
N SER A 156 -3.43 13.96 -16.19
CA SER A 156 -4.73 13.52 -16.75
C SER A 156 -4.52 13.24 -18.23
N GLY A 157 -4.45 11.96 -18.60
CA GLY A 157 -4.65 11.54 -19.98
C GLY A 157 -6.13 11.58 -20.37
#